data_AF-A0AB36RHA4-F1
#
_entry.id   AF-A0AB36RHA4-F1
#
_cell.length_a   1.000
_cell.length_b   1.000
_cell.length_c   1.000
_cell.angle_alpha   90.00
_cell.angle_beta   90.00
_cell.angle_gamma   90.00
#
_symmetry.space_group_name_H-M   'P 1'
#
loop_
_entity.id
_entity.type
_entity.pdbx_description
1 polymer ?
#
loop_
_entity_poly.entity_id
_entity_poly.type
_entity_poly.pdbx_seq_one_letter_code
_entity_poly.pdbx_strand_id
1 'polypeptide(L)' 'MSDDPSSQPVPASRAIGIYEHYCEHPGCTKWGGWGFPRGKQTIWFCREHRETGRTEAGSN' A
#
# COMPACT_ATOMS: atom_id res chain seq x y z
N MET A 1 16.24 -9.28 43.83
CA MET A 1 15.98 -10.42 42.93
C MET A 1 14.99 -9.94 41.89
N SER A 2 15.48 -9.87 40.65
CA SER A 2 14.74 -9.78 39.39
C SER A 2 13.99 -8.49 39.08
N ASP A 3 14.74 -7.61 38.42
CA ASP A 3 14.30 -6.74 37.33
C ASP A 3 13.08 -7.29 36.54
N ASP A 4 11.98 -6.54 36.50
CA ASP A 4 11.01 -6.62 35.41
C ASP A 4 10.59 -5.21 34.97
N PRO A 5 11.26 -4.64 33.96
CA PRO A 5 10.76 -3.47 33.23
C PRO A 5 9.90 -3.89 32.02
N SER A 6 8.97 -4.85 32.17
CA SER A 6 8.15 -5.30 31.03
C SER A 6 6.89 -4.48 30.77
N SER A 7 6.60 -3.46 31.60
CA SER A 7 5.53 -2.48 31.31
C SER A 7 6.01 -1.32 30.44
N GLN A 8 6.89 -1.58 29.47
CA GLN A 8 7.15 -0.61 28.42
C GLN A 8 5.92 -0.58 27.49
N PRO A 9 5.23 0.57 27.33
CA PRO A 9 4.25 0.68 26.27
C PRO A 9 5.02 0.45 24.96
N VAL A 10 4.66 -0.61 24.24
CA VAL A 10 5.16 -0.81 22.87
C VAL A 10 4.92 0.52 22.14
N PRO A 11 5.95 1.23 21.67
CA PRO A 11 5.72 2.46 20.94
C PRO A 11 4.86 2.06 19.76
N ALA A 12 3.62 2.57 19.74
CA ALA A 12 2.61 2.30 18.73
C ALA A 12 3.32 2.21 17.39
N SER A 13 3.42 0.97 16.88
CA SER A 13 4.17 0.62 15.69
C SER A 13 3.83 1.68 14.67
N ARG A 14 4.84 2.51 14.34
CA ARG A 14 4.70 3.71 13.52
C ARG A 14 3.69 3.38 12.46
N ALA A 15 2.49 3.96 12.55
CA ALA A 15 1.51 3.85 11.49
C ALA A 15 2.19 4.54 10.31
N ILE A 16 2.98 3.76 9.57
CA ILE A 16 3.35 4.00 8.19
C ILE A 16 2.02 4.33 7.58
N GLY A 17 1.77 5.64 7.43
CA GLY A 17 0.46 6.17 7.11
C GLY A 17 -0.08 5.26 6.03
N ILE A 18 -1.16 4.54 6.34
CA ILE A 18 -1.80 3.66 5.39
C ILE A 18 -2.25 4.63 4.33
N TYR A 19 -1.43 4.79 3.30
CA TYR A 19 -1.81 5.62 2.20
C TYR A 19 -3.02 4.89 1.62
N GLU A 20 -4.18 5.51 1.81
CA GLU A 20 -5.44 5.01 1.31
C GLU A 20 -5.41 5.08 -0.21
N HIS A 21 -4.98 3.97 -0.80
CA HIS A 21 -4.83 3.84 -2.23
C HIS A 21 -6.00 3.06 -2.79
N TYR A 22 -6.78 3.71 -3.64
CA TYR A 22 -7.84 3.06 -4.39
C TYR A 22 -7.34 2.64 -5.75
N CYS A 23 -8.03 1.68 -6.37
CA CYS A 23 -7.73 1.27 -7.73
C CYS A 23 -7.88 2.46 -8.69
N GLU A 24 -6.83 2.76 -9.46
CA GLU A 24 -6.82 3.87 -10.42
C GLU A 24 -7.61 3.55 -11.72
N HIS A 25 -8.24 2.38 -11.80
CA HIS A 25 -9.00 1.95 -12.96
C HIS A 25 -10.36 2.67 -13.00
N PRO A 26 -10.76 3.28 -14.14
CA PRO A 26 -12.06 3.92 -14.25
C PRO A 26 -13.18 2.91 -13.97
N GLY A 27 -14.04 3.21 -13.01
CA GLY A 27 -15.13 2.31 -12.57
C GLY A 27 -14.74 1.28 -11.51
N CYS A 28 -13.50 1.28 -11.01
CA CYS A 28 -13.12 0.42 -9.89
C CYS A 28 -12.98 1.23 -8.60
N THR A 29 -13.81 0.92 -7.61
CA THR A 29 -13.76 1.52 -6.26
C THR A 29 -13.09 0.60 -5.23
N LYS A 30 -12.47 -0.50 -5.68
CA LYS A 30 -11.79 -1.47 -4.82
C LYS A 30 -10.47 -0.89 -4.30
N TRP A 31 -10.08 -1.31 -3.11
CA TRP A 31 -8.80 -0.92 -2.51
C TRP A 31 -7.61 -1.48 -3.31
N GLY A 32 -6.61 -0.64 -3.55
CA GLY A 32 -5.41 -0.96 -4.31
C GLY A 32 -4.32 -1.54 -3.41
N GLY A 33 -4.14 -2.85 -3.46
CA GLY A 33 -3.09 -3.56 -2.70
C GLY A 33 -1.74 -3.64 -3.43
N TRP A 34 -1.69 -3.27 -4.71
CA TRP A 34 -0.51 -3.39 -5.57
C TRP A 34 -0.16 -2.03 -6.17
N GLY A 35 0.93 -1.45 -5.68
CA GLY A 35 1.52 -0.24 -6.25
C GLY A 35 2.47 -0.57 -7.40
N PHE A 36 2.27 0.04 -8.56
CA PHE A 36 3.16 -0.02 -9.71
C PHE A 36 3.84 1.32 -9.93
N PRO A 37 5.15 1.35 -10.21
CA PRO A 37 5.84 2.59 -10.52
C PRO A 37 5.43 3.09 -11.93
N ARG A 38 4.89 4.30 -12.03
CA ARG A 38 4.58 4.99 -13.29
C ARG A 38 5.34 6.32 -13.35
N GLY A 39 6.63 6.23 -13.67
CA GLY A 39 7.52 7.38 -13.66
C GLY A 39 7.70 7.97 -12.26
N LYS A 40 7.10 9.14 -12.00
CA LYS A 40 7.23 9.89 -10.73
C LYS A 40 6.11 9.59 -9.72
N GLN A 41 5.07 8.89 -10.15
CA GLN A 41 3.92 8.52 -9.34
C GLN A 41 3.83 7.00 -9.20
N THR A 42 3.30 6.54 -8.07
CA THR A 42 2.93 5.14 -7.87
C THR A 42 1.44 5.02 -8.12
N ILE A 43 1.07 4.22 -9.12
CA ILE A 43 -0.31 3.93 -9.46
C ILE A 43 -0.74 2.66 -8.73
N TRP A 44 -1.97 2.63 -8.22
CA TRP A 44 -2.43 1.53 -7.36
C TRP A 44 -3.56 0.75 -8.01
N PHE A 45 -3.47 -0.57 -7.95
CA PHE A 45 -4.45 -1.47 -8.55
C PHE A 45 -4.92 -2.52 -7.56
N CYS A 46 -6.18 -2.94 -7.74
CA CYS A 46 -6.76 -4.06 -7.02
C CYS A 46 -6.28 -5.39 -7.62
N ARG A 47 -6.55 -6.53 -6.95
CA ARG A 47 -6.14 -7.86 -7.43
C ARG A 47 -6.64 -8.14 -8.86
N GLU A 48 -7.84 -7.68 -9.20
CA GLU A 48 -8.48 -7.86 -10.51
C GLU A 48 -7.77 -7.07 -11.61
N HIS A 49 -7.36 -5.84 -11.31
CA HIS A 49 -6.72 -4.93 -12.26
C HIS A 49 -5.19 -4.90 -12.14
N ARG A 50 -4.59 -5.87 -11.44
CA ARG A 50 -3.13 -6.00 -11.32
C ARG A 50 -2.46 -6.07 -12.70
N GLU A 51 -3.07 -6.83 -13.61
CA GLU A 51 -2.55 -7.02 -14.97
C GLU A 51 -2.72 -5.75 -15.80
N THR A 52 -3.86 -5.08 -15.69
CA THR A 52 -4.08 -3.75 -16.29
C THR A 52 -3.05 -2.74 -15.79
N GLY A 53 -2.81 -2.67 -14.48
CA GLY A 53 -1.79 -1.79 -13.92
C GLY A 53 -0.38 -2.09 -14.42
N ARG A 54 -0.07 -3.37 -14.64
CA ARG A 54 1.20 -3.80 -15.23
C ARG A 54 1.32 -3.40 -16.70
N THR A 55 0.25 -3.47 -17.49
CA THR A 55 0.28 -3.02 -18.89
C THR A 55 0.34 -1.49 -18.97
N GLU A 56 -0.45 -0.78 -18.17
CA GLU A 56 -0.49 0.70 -18.12
C GLU A 56 0.82 1.31 -17.57
N ALA A 57 1.48 0.65 -16.61
CA ALA A 57 2.78 1.07 -16.09
C ALA A 57 3.95 0.66 -17.00
N GLY A 58 3.78 -0.41 -17.79
CA GLY A 58 4.82 -1.04 -18.61
C GLY A 58 4.85 -0.61 -20.07
N SER A 59 3.88 0.18 -20.55
CA SER A 59 3.90 0.74 -21.90
C SER A 59 4.83 1.97 -21.98
N ASN A 60 6.13 1.70 -22.16
CA ASN A 60 7.04 2.63 -22.85
C ASN A 60 6.95 2.38 -24.35
#